data_AF-A0A836SVA8-F1
#
_entry.id   AF-A0A836SVA8-F1
#
_cell.length_a   1.000
_cell.length_b   1.000
_cell.length_c   1.000
_cell.angle_alpha   90.00
_cell.angle_beta   90.00
_cell.angle_gamma   90.00
#
_symmetry.space_group_name_H-M   'P 1'
#
loop_
_entity.id
_entity.type
_entity.pdbx_description
1 polymer ?
#
loop_
_entity_poly.entity_id
_entity_poly.type
_entity_poly.pdbx_seq_one_letter_code
_entity_poly.pdbx_strand_id
1 'polypeptide(L)'
;MKRCSLLRNGGRRWKLRGAGLFILGLGVVMAVGARDATAETDEEAAALRAEAYQSLIDGDHAASAGRTPEAVAAYSKARGLYQVIQKKFPATDPPVIAYRIRYLNDRIAALSRKEPLVEAVGAQKQGETATAEATAAGEVAPVAGQAIAPFDVVPAGRGEVRRATLSARKRRAGEGQAAEVARNAAYYRKKYEVLLQENQYLHRRLSELQDELESAAEKPGASNLRKRIIELTQENAELHDQLSIAHDKLRAARELLVAQEDLQAQLDEAAAMYEQLMRENRSLGDEVARLSAQLNRAAKVRSEMGNRIAELTAASERWSREKKELQRQYQADLAEQRRANEQQRRRTRDLQARISELQRGIDQVEAEKRDIAARIVSLEADRRNYKARLKDAETRSSELEKRIEELRRQYAAREQRWQKVRAQMEDQLRSEQEAVAQYREQVAALQRRMESLEKDLAFLRDEQMRSREQLTRLRQEKAELIERVDAAGAARAGLMQQIERLRGSLAEAES
;
A
#
# COMPACT_ATOMS: atom_id res chain seq x y z
N MET A 1 -32.36 -30.69 -0.05
CA MET A 1 -32.57 -31.37 1.24
C MET A 1 -31.26 -32.01 1.69
N LYS A 2 -30.64 -31.47 2.74
CA LYS A 2 -29.61 -32.08 3.63
C LYS A 2 -29.09 -30.93 4.51
N ARG A 3 -29.70 -30.74 5.68
CA ARG A 3 -29.25 -29.77 6.69
C ARG A 3 -28.40 -30.52 7.71
N CYS A 4 -27.15 -30.11 7.83
CA CYS A 4 -26.26 -30.54 8.90
C CYS A 4 -26.69 -29.91 10.22
N SER A 5 -26.84 -30.74 11.25
CA SER A 5 -27.00 -30.39 12.64
C SER A 5 -25.61 -30.16 13.25
N LEU A 6 -25.36 -28.95 13.76
CA LEU A 6 -24.22 -28.70 14.64
C LEU A 6 -24.67 -28.33 16.04
N LEU A 7 -24.17 -29.16 16.95
CA LEU A 7 -24.38 -29.27 18.37
C LEU A 7 -24.08 -27.99 19.17
N ARG A 8 -24.98 -27.75 20.11
CA ARG A 8 -24.92 -26.80 21.20
C ARG A 8 -24.33 -27.54 22.42
N ASN A 9 -23.15 -27.15 22.89
CA ASN A 9 -22.52 -27.60 24.13
C ASN A 9 -21.57 -26.46 24.56
N GLY A 10 -21.45 -26.00 25.79
CA GLY A 10 -22.07 -26.34 27.06
C GLY A 10 -21.34 -25.49 28.10
N GLY A 11 -22.06 -24.54 28.72
CA GLY A 11 -21.49 -23.64 29.72
C GLY A 11 -21.07 -24.39 30.98
N ARG A 12 -19.79 -24.28 31.36
CA ARG A 12 -19.31 -24.76 32.67
C ARG A 12 -19.25 -23.60 33.64
N ARG A 13 -20.25 -23.55 34.52
CA ARG A 13 -20.25 -22.77 35.77
C ARG A 13 -19.27 -23.44 36.73
N TRP A 14 -18.17 -22.76 37.07
CA TRP A 14 -17.35 -23.12 38.21
C TRP A 14 -17.95 -22.48 39.46
N LYS A 15 -18.49 -23.32 40.35
CA LYS A 15 -18.73 -22.97 41.76
C LYS A 15 -17.44 -23.30 42.51
N LEU A 16 -16.69 -22.31 42.98
CA LEU A 16 -15.75 -22.52 44.07
C LEU A 16 -16.26 -21.78 45.30
N ARG A 17 -16.39 -22.57 46.38
CA ARG A 17 -16.72 -22.17 47.73
C ARG A 17 -15.57 -21.34 48.31
N GLY A 18 -15.93 -20.35 49.10
CA GLY A 18 -14.99 -19.53 49.86
C GLY A 18 -14.34 -20.31 51.01
N ALA A 19 -13.08 -20.00 51.22
CA ALA A 19 -12.38 -19.97 52.51
C ALA A 19 -11.02 -19.31 52.25
N GLY A 20 -10.74 -18.17 52.90
CA GLY A 20 -9.45 -17.48 52.75
C GLY A 20 -9.56 -15.96 52.66
N LEU A 21 -10.37 -15.34 53.51
CA LEU A 21 -10.20 -13.94 53.91
C LEU A 21 -9.08 -13.90 54.97
N PHE A 22 -8.29 -12.82 55.01
CA PHE A 22 -7.06 -12.59 55.77
C PHE A 22 -5.77 -13.04 55.06
N ILE A 23 -5.28 -12.26 54.07
CA ILE A 23 -3.94 -11.61 53.98
C ILE A 23 -3.96 -10.78 52.67
N LEU A 24 -4.52 -9.56 52.68
CA LEU A 24 -4.50 -8.67 51.51
C LEU A 24 -4.46 -7.19 51.89
N GLY A 25 -3.77 -6.88 53.00
CA GLY A 25 -3.65 -5.51 53.53
C GLY A 25 -2.24 -4.89 53.45
N LEU A 26 -1.20 -5.67 53.09
CA LEU A 26 0.20 -5.20 53.14
C LEU A 26 0.99 -5.36 51.82
N GLY A 27 0.35 -5.83 50.74
CA GLY A 27 0.98 -6.03 49.42
C GLY A 27 0.77 -4.91 48.41
N VAL A 28 -0.04 -3.89 48.73
CA VAL A 28 -0.45 -2.86 47.76
C VAL A 28 0.46 -1.63 47.77
N VAL A 29 1.24 -1.41 48.83
CA VAL A 29 2.15 -0.23 48.92
C VAL A 29 3.54 -0.49 48.31
N MET A 30 3.99 -1.74 48.16
CA MET A 30 5.22 -2.09 47.43
C MET A 30 5.02 -2.31 45.91
N ALA A 31 3.77 -2.44 45.45
CA ALA A 31 3.46 -2.64 44.02
C ALA A 31 3.32 -1.33 43.22
N VAL A 32 3.22 -0.18 43.89
CA VAL A 32 3.19 1.13 43.25
C VAL A 32 4.60 1.66 43.01
N GLY A 33 5.54 1.45 43.96
CA GLY A 33 6.94 1.86 43.78
C GLY A 33 7.75 1.05 42.74
N ALA A 34 7.30 -0.16 42.39
CA ALA A 34 7.95 -0.98 41.35
C ALA A 34 7.47 -0.66 39.92
N ARG A 35 6.36 0.08 39.76
CA ARG A 35 5.84 0.46 38.43
C ARG A 35 6.50 1.72 37.87
N ASP A 36 6.91 2.65 38.74
CA ASP A 36 7.58 3.87 38.31
C ASP A 36 9.02 3.59 37.81
N ALA A 37 9.73 2.64 38.42
CA ALA A 37 11.07 2.24 37.98
C ALA A 37 11.08 1.52 36.62
N THR A 38 10.01 0.80 36.25
CA THR A 38 9.90 0.15 34.93
C THR A 38 9.52 1.13 33.81
N ALA A 39 8.74 2.17 34.13
CA ALA A 39 8.34 3.18 33.14
C ALA A 39 9.54 4.02 32.68
N GLU A 40 10.45 4.38 33.59
CA GLU A 40 11.66 5.14 33.28
C GLU A 40 12.65 4.34 32.41
N THR A 41 12.75 3.02 32.64
CA THR A 41 13.59 2.13 31.81
C THR A 41 13.04 1.92 30.40
N ASP A 42 11.72 1.94 30.22
CA ASP A 42 11.09 1.79 28.91
C ASP A 42 11.23 3.07 28.07
N GLU A 43 11.24 4.25 28.71
CA GLU A 43 11.42 5.55 28.06
C GLU A 43 12.86 5.75 27.58
N GLU A 44 13.88 5.40 28.38
CA GLU A 44 15.29 5.42 27.95
C GLU A 44 15.53 4.45 26.78
N ALA A 45 14.96 3.26 26.84
CA ALA A 45 15.03 2.28 25.75
C ALA A 45 14.30 2.75 24.47
N ALA A 46 13.22 3.51 24.60
CA ALA A 46 12.51 4.11 23.46
C ALA A 46 13.34 5.25 22.82
N ALA A 47 13.95 6.11 23.62
CA ALA A 47 14.81 7.20 23.14
C ALA A 47 16.03 6.67 22.36
N LEU A 48 16.73 5.67 22.92
CA LEU A 48 17.86 5.04 22.24
C LEU A 48 17.44 4.35 20.93
N ARG A 49 16.24 3.75 20.88
CA ARG A 49 15.70 3.14 19.65
C ARG A 49 15.40 4.20 18.59
N ALA A 50 14.83 5.34 18.97
CA ALA A 50 14.57 6.45 18.06
C ALA A 50 15.87 7.01 17.47
N GLU A 51 16.90 7.22 18.29
CA GLU A 51 18.20 7.71 17.82
C GLU A 51 18.92 6.68 16.90
N ALA A 52 18.84 5.39 17.25
CA ALA A 52 19.41 4.32 16.43
C ALA A 52 18.72 4.26 15.06
N TYR A 53 17.40 4.44 15.04
CA TYR A 53 16.62 4.45 13.80
C TYR A 53 16.93 5.67 12.94
N GLN A 54 17.05 6.86 13.54
CA GLN A 54 17.46 8.06 12.81
C GLN A 54 18.85 7.90 12.19
N SER A 55 19.82 7.38 12.95
CA SER A 55 21.18 7.11 12.45
C SER A 55 21.19 6.08 11.30
N LEU A 56 20.25 5.14 11.29
CA LEU A 56 20.07 4.18 10.19
C LEU A 56 19.52 4.88 8.92
N ILE A 57 18.53 5.76 9.07
CA ILE A 57 17.98 6.56 7.97
C ILE A 57 19.06 7.47 7.37
N ASP A 58 19.84 8.14 8.21
CA ASP A 58 20.93 9.00 7.77
C ASP A 58 21.98 8.20 6.99
N GLY A 59 22.26 6.97 7.42
CA GLY A 59 23.12 6.02 6.70
C GLY A 59 22.58 5.62 5.33
N ASP A 60 21.27 5.33 5.22
CA ASP A 60 20.62 5.00 3.94
C ASP A 60 20.62 6.21 2.98
N HIS A 61 20.41 7.43 3.48
CA HIS A 61 20.51 8.66 2.69
C HIS A 61 21.95 8.95 2.23
N ALA A 62 22.94 8.79 3.10
CA ALA A 62 24.34 8.95 2.72
C ALA A 62 24.78 7.89 1.70
N ALA A 63 24.36 6.64 1.86
CA ALA A 63 24.68 5.55 0.95
C ALA A 63 24.08 5.76 -0.45
N SER A 64 22.82 6.23 -0.53
CA SER A 64 22.15 6.56 -1.80
C SER A 64 22.75 7.78 -2.48
N ALA A 65 23.29 8.72 -1.72
CA ALA A 65 24.03 9.88 -2.23
C ALA A 65 25.49 9.56 -2.63
N GLY A 66 25.95 8.31 -2.50
CA GLY A 66 27.33 7.91 -2.80
C GLY A 66 28.37 8.38 -1.78
N ARG A 67 27.95 8.94 -0.64
CA ARG A 67 28.83 9.39 0.45
C ARG A 67 29.16 8.21 1.36
N THR A 68 30.03 7.33 0.86
CA THR A 68 30.43 6.08 1.55
C THR A 68 30.98 6.27 2.97
N PRO A 69 31.88 7.24 3.29
CA PRO A 69 32.40 7.37 4.65
C PRO A 69 31.32 7.83 5.64
N GLU A 70 30.44 8.76 5.23
CA GLU A 70 29.34 9.23 6.06
C GLU A 70 28.31 8.12 6.32
N ALA A 71 28.03 7.29 5.32
CA ALA A 71 27.15 6.14 5.47
C ALA A 71 27.70 5.10 6.45
N VAL A 72 29.01 4.80 6.36
CA VAL A 72 29.68 3.88 7.29
C VAL A 72 29.67 4.43 8.72
N ALA A 73 29.91 5.74 8.90
CA ALA A 73 29.86 6.38 10.21
C ALA A 73 28.45 6.31 10.83
N ALA A 74 27.42 6.65 10.06
CA ALA A 74 26.03 6.62 10.50
C ALA A 74 25.55 5.20 10.86
N TYR A 75 25.86 4.20 10.03
CA TYR A 75 25.56 2.80 10.34
C TYR A 75 26.33 2.28 11.56
N SER A 76 27.59 2.71 11.75
CA SER A 76 28.38 2.35 12.93
C SER A 76 27.79 2.93 14.21
N LYS A 77 27.31 4.18 14.17
CA LYS A 77 26.60 4.82 15.28
C LYS A 77 25.31 4.06 15.61
N ALA A 78 24.48 3.76 14.61
CA ALA A 78 23.25 2.98 14.79
C ALA A 78 23.54 1.60 15.42
N ARG A 79 24.62 0.93 14.99
CA ARG A 79 25.02 -0.38 15.53
C ARG A 79 25.41 -0.27 17.00
N GLY A 80 26.19 0.74 17.38
CA GLY A 80 26.57 0.99 18.76
C GLY A 80 25.36 1.20 19.66
N LEU A 81 24.37 2.00 19.21
CA LEU A 81 23.14 2.23 19.95
C LEU A 81 22.32 0.94 20.13
N TYR A 82 22.17 0.11 19.09
CA TYR A 82 21.50 -1.19 19.23
C TYR A 82 22.24 -2.16 20.18
N GLN A 83 23.58 -2.13 20.22
CA GLN A 83 24.36 -2.91 21.19
C GLN A 83 24.16 -2.41 22.62
N VAL A 84 24.07 -1.10 22.83
CA VAL A 84 23.74 -0.52 24.15
C VAL A 84 22.34 -0.96 24.58
N ILE A 85 21.36 -0.92 23.68
CA ILE A 85 20.00 -1.39 23.99
C ILE A 85 20.02 -2.88 24.34
N GLN A 86 20.72 -3.72 23.57
CA GLN A 86 20.82 -5.15 23.84
C GLN A 86 21.42 -5.46 25.22
N LYS A 87 22.40 -4.66 25.66
CA LYS A 87 23.11 -4.87 26.93
C LYS A 87 22.34 -4.32 28.13
N LYS A 88 21.80 -3.10 28.03
CA LYS A 88 21.08 -2.43 29.12
C LYS A 88 19.63 -2.90 29.25
N PHE A 89 18.98 -3.24 28.13
CA PHE A 89 17.56 -3.57 28.06
C PHE A 89 17.33 -4.91 27.33
N PRO A 90 17.84 -6.03 27.88
CA PRO A 90 17.77 -7.34 27.21
C PRO A 90 16.34 -7.88 27.06
N ALA A 91 15.34 -7.30 27.74
CA ALA A 91 13.94 -7.67 27.58
C ALA A 91 13.25 -6.99 26.39
N THR A 92 13.84 -5.92 25.83
CA THR A 92 13.24 -5.11 24.76
C THR A 92 13.49 -5.74 23.39
N ASP A 93 12.47 -6.38 22.82
CA ASP A 93 12.45 -6.95 21.46
C ASP A 93 13.77 -7.61 20.96
N PRO A 94 14.31 -8.63 21.67
CA PRO A 94 15.61 -9.22 21.34
C PRO A 94 15.78 -9.67 19.87
N PRO A 95 14.76 -10.29 19.22
CA PRO A 95 14.87 -10.69 17.82
C PRO A 95 15.06 -9.51 16.86
N VAL A 96 14.40 -8.38 17.14
CA VAL A 96 14.45 -7.20 16.28
C VAL A 96 15.81 -6.53 16.39
N ILE A 97 16.33 -6.39 17.61
CA ILE A 97 17.65 -5.80 17.84
C ILE A 97 18.76 -6.65 17.21
N ALA A 98 18.72 -7.97 17.40
CA ALA A 98 19.69 -8.88 16.78
C ALA A 98 19.66 -8.81 15.25
N TYR A 99 18.46 -8.76 14.66
CA TYR A 99 18.30 -8.56 13.22
C TYR A 99 18.90 -7.24 12.73
N ARG A 100 18.65 -6.13 13.43
CA ARG A 100 19.18 -4.81 13.08
C ARG A 100 20.69 -4.74 13.16
N ILE A 101 21.30 -5.33 14.19
CA ILE A 101 22.76 -5.41 14.31
C ILE A 101 23.35 -6.20 13.14
N ARG A 102 22.75 -7.33 12.76
CA ARG A 102 23.20 -8.13 11.61
C ARG A 102 23.11 -7.34 10.30
N TYR A 103 21.97 -6.70 10.06
CA TYR A 103 21.76 -5.83 8.89
C TYR A 103 22.83 -4.73 8.79
N LEU A 104 23.11 -4.05 9.90
CA LEU A 104 24.10 -2.98 9.94
C LEU A 104 25.52 -3.50 9.67
N ASN A 105 25.88 -4.67 10.20
CA ASN A 105 27.17 -5.30 9.90
C ASN A 105 27.31 -5.63 8.41
N ASP A 106 26.27 -6.20 7.80
CA ASP A 106 26.27 -6.53 6.37
C ASP A 106 26.40 -5.27 5.50
N ARG A 107 25.74 -4.17 5.88
CA ARG A 107 25.83 -2.87 5.20
C ARG A 107 27.21 -2.24 5.31
N ILE A 108 27.79 -2.20 6.52
CA ILE A 108 29.14 -1.66 6.75
C ILE A 108 30.16 -2.47 5.94
N ALA A 109 30.07 -3.80 5.95
CA ALA A 109 30.96 -4.66 5.17
C ALA A 109 30.81 -4.44 3.65
N ALA A 110 29.57 -4.29 3.15
CA ALA A 110 29.32 -4.04 1.74
C ALA A 110 29.87 -2.68 1.27
N LEU A 111 29.71 -1.63 2.08
CA LEU A 111 30.24 -0.30 1.75
C LEU A 111 31.76 -0.24 1.86
N SER A 112 32.35 -0.91 2.85
CA SER A 112 33.81 -0.96 3.03
C SER A 112 34.50 -1.77 1.93
N ARG A 113 33.82 -2.74 1.31
CA ARG A 113 34.32 -3.46 0.12
C ARG A 113 34.20 -2.66 -1.18
N LYS A 114 33.37 -1.61 -1.18
CA LYS A 114 33.09 -0.78 -2.35
C LYS A 114 34.07 0.38 -2.52
N GLU A 115 35.13 0.43 -1.72
CA GLU A 115 36.37 1.13 -2.07
C GLU A 115 37.26 0.21 -2.94
N PRO A 116 37.26 0.41 -4.27
CA PRO A 116 38.46 0.18 -5.06
C PRO A 116 38.99 1.52 -5.59
N LEU A 117 40.28 1.74 -5.37
CA LEU A 117 41.20 2.39 -6.32
C LEU A 117 40.67 3.64 -7.06
N VAL A 118 40.69 4.81 -6.41
CA VAL A 118 40.57 6.12 -7.10
C VAL A 118 41.93 6.86 -7.19
N GLU A 119 43.03 6.24 -6.80
CA GLU A 119 44.39 6.75 -7.11
C GLU A 119 45.13 5.82 -8.07
N ALA A 120 44.66 5.70 -9.30
CA ALA A 120 45.48 5.54 -10.51
C ALA A 120 44.56 5.44 -11.72
N VAL A 121 45.01 5.97 -12.85
CA VAL A 121 44.30 6.04 -14.14
C VAL A 121 43.23 7.14 -14.21
N GLY A 122 43.69 8.37 -13.96
CA GLY A 122 43.38 9.44 -14.90
C GLY A 122 44.11 9.21 -16.23
N ALA A 123 43.50 9.70 -17.31
CA ALA A 123 43.95 9.69 -18.70
C ALA A 123 43.70 8.40 -19.51
N GLN A 124 42.52 8.31 -20.13
CA GLN A 124 42.45 8.45 -21.60
C GLN A 124 41.01 8.46 -22.14
N LYS A 125 40.77 9.49 -22.96
CA LYS A 125 39.83 9.59 -24.09
C LYS A 125 38.38 9.99 -23.82
N GLN A 126 38.21 11.32 -23.93
CA GLN A 126 37.08 12.01 -24.53
C GLN A 126 36.81 11.55 -25.99
N GLY A 127 35.55 11.75 -26.42
CA GLY A 127 35.09 11.81 -27.82
C GLY A 127 34.62 10.46 -28.35
N GLU A 128 33.45 10.27 -28.95
CA GLU A 128 32.44 11.16 -29.51
C GLU A 128 31.13 10.36 -29.56
N THR A 129 30.00 11.01 -29.23
CA THR A 129 28.67 10.53 -29.61
C THR A 129 28.04 11.63 -30.45
N ALA A 130 27.97 11.39 -31.75
CA ALA A 130 27.06 12.08 -32.65
C ALA A 130 26.43 11.03 -33.57
N THR A 131 25.14 10.83 -33.35
CA THR A 131 24.20 10.12 -34.21
C THR A 131 24.09 10.79 -35.57
N ALA A 132 24.11 9.99 -36.64
CA ALA A 132 23.53 10.36 -37.93
C ALA A 132 22.83 9.13 -38.54
N GLU A 133 21.62 9.39 -39.02
CA GLU A 133 20.65 8.47 -39.60
C GLU A 133 21.03 7.96 -41.00
N ALA A 134 20.55 6.75 -41.28
CA ALA A 134 19.97 6.21 -42.51
C ALA A 134 20.40 6.78 -43.89
N THR A 135 20.83 5.90 -44.81
CA THR A 135 19.94 5.28 -45.83
C THR A 135 20.72 4.45 -46.89
N ALA A 136 20.01 3.47 -47.43
CA ALA A 136 20.05 2.94 -48.81
C ALA A 136 21.13 1.93 -49.25
N ALA A 137 20.58 0.73 -49.54
CA ALA A 137 20.72 -0.02 -50.80
C ALA A 137 22.12 -0.51 -51.24
N GLY A 138 22.24 -1.84 -51.31
CA GLY A 138 23.39 -2.53 -51.90
C GLY A 138 23.20 -4.03 -51.83
N GLU A 139 22.23 -4.53 -52.59
CA GLU A 139 21.97 -5.93 -52.89
C GLU A 139 23.24 -6.55 -53.50
N VAL A 140 23.86 -7.52 -52.81
CA VAL A 140 24.93 -8.36 -53.39
C VAL A 140 24.54 -9.82 -53.19
N ALA A 141 24.27 -10.45 -54.33
CA ALA A 141 23.93 -11.84 -54.50
C ALA A 141 24.93 -12.80 -53.83
N PRO A 142 24.50 -14.02 -53.42
CA PRO A 142 25.40 -15.02 -52.90
C PRO A 142 26.30 -15.54 -54.03
N VAL A 143 27.59 -15.21 -53.98
CA VAL A 143 28.59 -15.86 -54.83
C VAL A 143 28.70 -17.31 -54.38
N ALA A 144 28.04 -18.19 -55.13
CA ALA A 144 28.23 -19.62 -55.07
C ALA A 144 29.73 -19.92 -55.17
N GLY A 145 30.29 -20.48 -54.11
CA GLY A 145 31.66 -20.99 -54.12
C GLY A 145 31.78 -22.06 -55.19
N GLN A 146 32.37 -21.71 -56.32
CA GLN A 146 32.88 -22.67 -57.29
C GLN A 146 33.88 -23.56 -56.56
N ALA A 147 33.51 -24.83 -56.40
CA ALA A 147 34.40 -25.89 -56.02
C ALA A 147 35.56 -25.90 -57.03
N ILE A 148 36.73 -25.45 -56.59
CA ILE A 148 37.98 -25.63 -57.33
C ILE A 148 38.20 -27.15 -57.38
N ALA A 149 38.04 -27.73 -58.57
CA ALA A 149 38.28 -29.14 -58.81
C ALA A 149 39.71 -29.49 -58.33
N PRO A 150 39.90 -30.67 -57.72
CA PRO A 150 41.23 -31.11 -57.33
C PRO A 150 42.10 -31.15 -58.59
N PHE A 151 43.24 -30.45 -58.56
CA PHE A 151 44.27 -30.62 -59.58
C PHE A 151 44.62 -32.10 -59.61
N ASP A 152 44.28 -32.77 -60.71
CA ASP A 152 44.68 -34.14 -60.99
C ASP A 152 46.21 -34.21 -60.97
N VAL A 153 46.74 -34.72 -59.86
CA VAL A 153 48.14 -35.09 -59.72
C VAL A 153 48.38 -36.22 -60.72
N VAL A 154 48.95 -35.86 -61.88
CA VAL A 154 49.40 -36.79 -62.90
C VAL A 154 50.27 -37.85 -62.23
N PRO A 155 49.98 -39.16 -62.39
CA PRO A 155 50.68 -40.20 -61.65
C PRO A 155 52.16 -40.23 -62.07
N ALA A 156 53.03 -40.00 -61.09
CA ALA A 156 54.48 -39.91 -61.21
C ALA A 156 55.18 -41.16 -61.83
N GLY A 157 54.45 -42.24 -62.12
CA GLY A 157 55.02 -43.52 -62.56
C GLY A 157 55.38 -43.68 -64.04
N ARG A 158 54.82 -42.86 -64.97
CA ARG A 158 55.08 -43.07 -66.42
C ARG A 158 56.35 -42.38 -66.95
N GLY A 159 56.90 -41.41 -66.21
CA GLY A 159 58.12 -40.69 -66.59
C GLY A 159 59.40 -41.47 -66.34
N GLU A 160 59.44 -42.28 -65.27
CA GLU A 160 60.65 -42.98 -64.83
C GLU A 160 61.04 -44.12 -65.79
N VAL A 161 60.08 -44.89 -66.31
CA VAL A 161 60.32 -45.99 -67.26
C VAL A 161 60.80 -45.49 -68.63
N ARG A 162 60.27 -44.36 -69.10
CA ARG A 162 60.75 -43.71 -70.35
C ARG A 162 62.14 -43.09 -70.18
N ARG A 163 62.52 -42.64 -68.98
CA ARG A 163 63.86 -42.10 -68.70
C ARG A 163 64.92 -43.19 -68.57
N ALA A 164 64.61 -44.28 -67.88
CA ALA A 164 65.52 -45.42 -67.76
C ALA A 164 65.84 -46.07 -69.13
N THR A 165 64.86 -46.12 -70.04
CA THR A 165 65.07 -46.65 -71.40
C THR A 165 65.86 -45.69 -72.29
N LEU A 166 65.67 -44.38 -72.17
CA LEU A 166 66.45 -43.38 -72.91
C LEU A 166 67.89 -43.24 -72.42
N SER A 167 68.13 -43.28 -71.09
CA SER A 167 69.48 -43.27 -70.53
C SER A 167 70.25 -44.55 -70.86
N ALA A 168 69.60 -45.71 -70.81
CA ALA A 168 70.20 -46.98 -71.23
C ALA A 168 70.52 -47.01 -72.74
N ARG A 169 69.66 -46.43 -73.59
CA ARG A 169 69.88 -46.38 -75.04
C ARG A 169 70.99 -45.39 -75.41
N LYS A 170 71.13 -44.27 -74.69
CA LYS A 170 72.23 -43.31 -74.87
C LYS A 170 73.56 -43.85 -74.36
N ARG A 171 73.60 -44.54 -73.22
CA ARG A 171 74.81 -45.24 -72.75
C ARG A 171 75.28 -46.28 -73.77
N ARG A 172 74.38 -47.13 -74.28
CA ARG A 172 74.72 -48.12 -75.32
C ARG A 172 75.22 -47.50 -76.63
N ALA A 173 74.66 -46.35 -77.04
CA ALA A 173 75.10 -45.65 -78.25
C ALA A 173 76.47 -44.98 -78.08
N GLY A 174 76.72 -44.34 -76.92
CA GLY A 174 78.01 -43.73 -76.58
C GLY A 174 79.12 -44.75 -76.35
N GLU A 175 78.81 -45.87 -75.70
CA GLU A 175 79.74 -46.99 -75.50
C GLU A 175 80.12 -47.65 -76.83
N GLY A 176 79.19 -47.75 -77.79
CA GLY A 176 79.47 -48.26 -79.13
C GLY A 176 80.47 -47.39 -79.90
N GLN A 177 80.29 -46.08 -79.87
CA GLN A 177 81.20 -45.12 -80.51
C GLN A 177 82.54 -45.01 -79.78
N ALA A 178 82.56 -45.02 -78.44
CA ALA A 178 83.79 -45.06 -77.64
C ALA A 178 84.61 -46.32 -77.94
N ALA A 179 83.93 -47.48 -78.00
CA ALA A 179 84.57 -48.74 -78.31
C ALA A 179 85.12 -48.78 -79.74
N GLU A 180 84.47 -48.13 -80.70
CA GLU A 180 84.94 -48.03 -82.08
C GLU A 180 86.17 -47.12 -82.21
N VAL A 181 86.16 -45.96 -81.55
CA VAL A 181 87.33 -45.06 -81.48
C VAL A 181 88.51 -45.72 -80.75
N ALA A 182 88.25 -46.44 -79.66
CA ALA A 182 89.26 -47.21 -78.93
C ALA A 182 89.84 -48.35 -79.76
N ARG A 183 89.00 -49.07 -80.53
CA ARG A 183 89.44 -50.11 -81.47
C ARG A 183 90.29 -49.51 -82.60
N ASN A 184 89.88 -48.39 -83.17
CA ASN A 184 90.63 -47.69 -84.21
C ASN A 184 91.97 -47.17 -83.66
N ALA A 185 91.99 -46.61 -82.44
CA ALA A 185 93.22 -46.21 -81.77
C ALA A 185 94.15 -47.41 -81.49
N ALA A 186 93.61 -48.56 -81.08
CA ALA A 186 94.38 -49.79 -80.89
C ALA A 186 94.92 -50.35 -82.22
N TYR A 187 94.14 -50.29 -83.30
CA TYR A 187 94.55 -50.67 -84.64
C TYR A 187 95.70 -49.79 -85.14
N TYR A 188 95.58 -48.46 -85.02
CA TYR A 188 96.64 -47.54 -85.43
C TYR A 188 97.88 -47.62 -84.54
N ARG A 189 97.75 -47.90 -83.23
CA ARG A 189 98.88 -48.22 -82.34
C ARG A 189 99.67 -49.42 -82.86
N LYS A 190 98.97 -50.53 -83.12
CA LYS A 190 99.59 -51.75 -83.61
C LYS A 190 100.20 -51.56 -85.01
N LYS A 191 99.55 -50.81 -85.89
CA LYS A 191 100.07 -50.45 -87.21
C LYS A 191 101.33 -49.58 -87.11
N TYR A 192 101.32 -48.58 -86.21
CA TYR A 192 102.47 -47.73 -85.94
C TYR A 192 103.65 -48.54 -85.38
N GLU A 193 103.41 -49.48 -84.45
CA GLU A 193 104.44 -50.37 -83.91
C GLU A 193 105.09 -51.24 -85.00
N VAL A 194 104.30 -51.82 -85.92
CA VAL A 194 104.81 -52.62 -87.03
C VAL A 194 105.63 -51.77 -88.00
N LEU A 195 105.13 -50.60 -88.41
CA LEU A 195 105.86 -49.68 -89.30
C LEU A 195 107.16 -49.18 -88.66
N LEU A 196 107.18 -48.99 -87.34
CA LEU A 196 108.37 -48.59 -86.59
C LEU A 196 109.43 -49.71 -86.61
N GLN A 197 109.01 -50.97 -86.43
CA GLN A 197 109.90 -52.13 -86.52
C GLN A 197 110.46 -52.31 -87.93
N GLU A 198 109.64 -52.11 -88.96
CA GLU A 198 110.04 -52.21 -90.37
C GLU A 198 111.02 -51.09 -90.77
N ASN A 199 110.77 -49.87 -90.33
CA ASN A 199 111.69 -48.74 -90.50
C ASN A 199 113.04 -48.99 -89.78
N GLN A 200 113.03 -49.56 -88.57
CA GLN A 200 114.25 -49.96 -87.87
C GLN A 200 115.03 -51.06 -88.62
N TYR A 201 114.32 -52.03 -89.22
CA TYR A 201 114.92 -53.08 -90.04
C TYR A 201 115.56 -52.50 -91.31
N LEU A 202 114.86 -51.60 -92.01
CA LEU A 202 115.39 -50.94 -93.21
C LEU A 202 116.57 -50.02 -92.91
N HIS A 203 116.59 -49.33 -91.78
CA HIS A 203 117.76 -48.58 -91.34
C HIS A 203 118.99 -49.48 -91.14
N ARG A 204 118.82 -50.66 -90.53
CA ARG A 204 119.91 -51.64 -90.42
C ARG A 204 120.34 -52.16 -91.79
N ARG A 205 119.38 -52.49 -92.66
CA ARG A 205 119.65 -53.03 -94.00
C ARG A 205 120.33 -52.01 -94.93
N LEU A 206 119.96 -50.74 -94.83
CA LEU A 206 120.64 -49.65 -95.52
C LEU A 206 122.07 -49.47 -95.02
N SER A 207 122.29 -49.54 -93.71
CA SER A 207 123.65 -49.51 -93.14
C SER A 207 124.50 -50.66 -93.67
N GLU A 208 123.99 -51.89 -93.64
CA GLU A 208 124.68 -53.08 -94.17
C GLU A 208 125.03 -52.93 -95.67
N LEU A 209 124.10 -52.42 -96.48
CA LEU A 209 124.31 -52.23 -97.92
C LEU A 209 125.26 -51.06 -98.23
N GLN A 210 125.28 -50.03 -97.38
CA GLN A 210 126.25 -48.94 -97.47
C GLN A 210 127.67 -49.46 -97.17
N ASP A 211 127.83 -50.30 -96.15
CA ASP A 211 129.09 -50.97 -95.81
C ASP A 211 129.54 -51.91 -96.94
N GLU A 212 128.62 -52.66 -97.56
CA GLU A 212 128.90 -53.52 -98.72
C GLU A 212 129.32 -52.72 -99.97
N LEU A 213 128.69 -51.57 -100.22
CA LEU A 213 129.04 -50.68 -101.34
C LEU A 213 130.44 -50.09 -101.19
N GLU A 214 130.84 -49.70 -99.97
CA GLU A 214 132.18 -49.18 -99.69
C GLU A 214 133.26 -50.24 -99.93
N SER A 215 132.98 -51.52 -99.63
CA SER A 215 133.92 -52.63 -99.85
C SER A 215 134.08 -53.08 -101.31
N ALA A 216 133.09 -52.80 -102.18
CA ALA A 216 133.00 -53.29 -103.56
C ALA A 216 133.29 -52.22 -104.64
N ALA A 217 133.78 -51.04 -104.23
CA ALA A 217 133.86 -49.82 -105.05
C ALA A 217 134.68 -49.92 -106.36
N GLU A 218 135.53 -50.94 -106.54
CA GLU A 218 136.37 -51.12 -107.74
C GLU A 218 135.91 -52.24 -108.69
N LYS A 219 134.74 -52.87 -108.47
CA LYS A 219 134.20 -53.93 -109.36
C LYS A 219 132.93 -53.50 -110.12
N PRO A 220 132.65 -54.05 -111.32
CA PRO A 220 131.51 -53.64 -112.17
C PRO A 220 130.10 -53.87 -111.56
N GLY A 221 129.99 -54.49 -110.38
CA GLY A 221 128.72 -54.73 -109.67
C GLY A 221 128.21 -53.56 -108.81
N ALA A 222 129.04 -52.52 -108.57
CA ALA A 222 128.71 -51.39 -107.70
C ALA A 222 127.50 -50.55 -108.19
N SER A 223 127.16 -50.62 -109.49
CA SER A 223 125.98 -49.95 -110.05
C SER A 223 124.67 -50.50 -109.50
N ASN A 224 124.58 -51.82 -109.25
CA ASN A 224 123.34 -52.45 -108.77
C ASN A 224 123.12 -52.19 -107.28
N LEU A 225 124.19 -52.15 -106.48
CA LEU A 225 124.13 -51.77 -105.06
C LEU A 225 123.70 -50.32 -104.86
N ARG A 226 124.20 -49.38 -105.68
CA ARG A 226 123.75 -47.97 -105.64
C ARG A 226 122.26 -47.83 -105.96
N LYS A 227 121.75 -48.55 -106.95
CA LYS A 227 120.31 -48.59 -107.25
C LYS A 227 119.51 -49.09 -106.05
N ARG A 228 119.97 -50.18 -105.41
CA ARG A 228 119.27 -50.76 -104.27
C ARG A 228 119.27 -49.85 -103.04
N ILE A 229 120.37 -49.13 -102.80
CA ILE A 229 120.43 -48.11 -101.75
C ILE A 229 119.43 -46.98 -102.05
N ILE A 230 119.38 -46.46 -103.28
CA ILE A 230 118.42 -45.41 -103.65
C ILE A 230 116.97 -45.89 -103.46
N GLU A 231 116.65 -47.10 -103.92
CA GLU A 231 115.33 -47.72 -103.72
C GLU A 231 114.96 -47.85 -102.24
N LEU A 232 115.87 -48.39 -101.42
CA LEU A 232 115.61 -48.54 -99.97
C LEU A 232 115.54 -47.20 -99.24
N THR A 233 116.24 -46.17 -99.73
CA THR A 233 116.15 -44.81 -99.16
C THR A 233 114.80 -44.18 -99.49
N GLN A 234 114.25 -44.44 -100.68
CA GLN A 234 112.89 -44.05 -101.06
C GLN A 234 111.85 -44.83 -100.24
N GLU A 235 111.99 -46.14 -100.10
CA GLU A 235 111.12 -46.97 -99.25
C GLU A 235 111.13 -46.49 -97.79
N ASN A 236 112.29 -46.08 -97.26
CA ASN A 236 112.38 -45.54 -95.90
C ASN A 236 111.72 -44.16 -95.75
N ALA A 237 111.82 -43.30 -96.77
CA ALA A 237 111.11 -42.02 -96.78
C ALA A 237 109.59 -42.24 -96.82
N GLU A 238 109.11 -43.17 -97.65
CA GLU A 238 107.69 -43.55 -97.71
C GLU A 238 107.18 -44.12 -96.38
N LEU A 239 107.99 -44.95 -95.69
CA LEU A 239 107.62 -45.47 -94.37
C LEU A 239 107.63 -44.38 -93.29
N HIS A 240 108.54 -43.41 -93.39
CA HIS A 240 108.54 -42.28 -92.47
C HIS A 240 107.27 -41.43 -92.64
N ASP A 241 106.85 -41.19 -93.88
CA ASP A 241 105.58 -40.51 -94.18
C ASP A 241 104.38 -41.33 -93.64
N GLN A 242 104.39 -42.65 -93.81
CA GLN A 242 103.35 -43.52 -93.25
C GLN A 242 103.33 -43.52 -91.72
N LEU A 243 104.49 -43.46 -91.06
CA LEU A 243 104.62 -43.33 -89.61
C LEU A 243 104.07 -41.99 -89.13
N SER A 244 104.39 -40.89 -89.81
CA SER A 244 103.84 -39.57 -89.51
C SER A 244 102.31 -39.58 -89.61
N ILE A 245 101.77 -40.11 -90.71
CA ILE A 245 100.31 -40.22 -90.93
C ILE A 245 99.67 -41.09 -89.83
N ALA A 246 100.30 -42.19 -89.43
CA ALA A 246 99.79 -43.05 -88.38
C ALA A 246 99.85 -42.37 -87.00
N HIS A 247 100.90 -41.59 -86.72
CA HIS A 247 101.04 -40.82 -85.49
C HIS A 247 99.97 -39.72 -85.38
N ASP A 248 99.74 -38.97 -86.46
CA ASP A 248 98.73 -37.92 -86.51
C ASP A 248 97.32 -38.49 -86.33
N LYS A 249 97.03 -39.64 -86.96
CA LYS A 249 95.75 -40.35 -86.75
C LYS A 249 95.57 -40.83 -85.31
N LEU A 250 96.65 -41.27 -84.66
CA LEU A 250 96.63 -41.72 -83.28
C LEU A 250 96.47 -40.55 -82.30
N ARG A 251 97.09 -39.40 -82.58
CA ARG A 251 96.87 -38.15 -81.85
C ARG A 251 95.42 -37.69 -81.98
N ALA A 252 94.87 -37.62 -83.19
CA ALA A 252 93.47 -37.27 -83.42
C ALA A 252 92.49 -38.22 -82.71
N ALA A 253 92.78 -39.52 -82.71
CA ALA A 253 91.97 -40.50 -81.99
C ALA A 253 92.02 -40.31 -80.45
N ARG A 254 93.17 -39.89 -79.90
CA ARG A 254 93.29 -39.55 -78.47
C ARG A 254 92.52 -38.27 -78.12
N GLU A 255 92.63 -37.24 -78.95
CA GLU A 255 91.90 -35.98 -78.75
C GLU A 255 90.37 -36.21 -78.77
N LEU A 256 89.87 -37.05 -79.68
CA LEU A 256 88.47 -37.44 -79.70
C LEU A 256 88.03 -38.20 -78.44
N LEU A 257 88.90 -39.04 -77.88
CA LEU A 257 88.60 -39.81 -76.68
C LEU A 257 88.53 -38.90 -75.44
N VAL A 258 89.44 -37.92 -75.34
CA VAL A 258 89.39 -36.87 -74.30
C VAL A 258 88.13 -36.01 -74.44
N ALA A 259 87.80 -35.57 -75.66
CA ALA A 259 86.58 -34.80 -75.90
C ALA A 259 85.30 -35.61 -75.57
N GLN A 260 85.34 -36.93 -75.76
CA GLN A 260 84.24 -37.82 -75.39
C GLN A 260 84.13 -37.98 -73.87
N GLU A 261 85.25 -38.07 -73.15
CA GLU A 261 85.27 -38.06 -71.68
C GLU A 261 84.73 -36.75 -71.11
N ASP A 262 85.11 -35.60 -71.68
CA ASP A 262 84.59 -34.27 -71.28
C ASP A 262 83.08 -34.14 -71.53
N LEU A 263 82.59 -34.60 -72.69
CA LEU A 263 81.16 -34.65 -73.01
C LEU A 263 80.40 -35.55 -72.03
N GLN A 264 80.98 -36.68 -71.64
CA GLN A 264 80.38 -37.60 -70.66
C GLN A 264 80.27 -36.93 -69.29
N ALA A 265 81.32 -36.23 -68.85
CA ALA A 265 81.33 -35.49 -67.59
C ALA A 265 80.27 -34.37 -67.57
N GLN A 266 80.14 -33.61 -68.66
CA GLN A 266 79.09 -32.59 -68.81
C GLN A 266 77.68 -33.21 -68.77
N LEU A 267 77.51 -34.41 -69.32
CA LEU A 267 76.24 -35.12 -69.31
C LEU A 267 75.87 -35.62 -67.91
N ASP A 268 76.85 -36.09 -67.15
CA ASP A 268 76.68 -36.51 -65.76
C ASP A 268 76.39 -35.30 -64.84
N GLU A 269 77.04 -34.16 -65.07
CA GLU A 269 76.76 -32.90 -64.36
C GLU A 269 75.34 -32.38 -64.66
N ALA A 270 74.93 -32.38 -65.94
CA ALA A 270 73.57 -32.03 -66.34
C ALA A 270 72.53 -33.00 -65.75
N ALA A 271 72.84 -34.30 -65.66
CA ALA A 271 71.99 -35.28 -65.01
C ALA A 271 71.85 -35.01 -63.50
N ALA A 272 72.95 -34.66 -62.82
CA ALA A 272 72.94 -34.32 -61.40
C ALA A 272 72.12 -33.04 -61.12
N MET A 273 72.28 -31.98 -61.94
CA MET A 273 71.45 -30.78 -61.86
C MET A 273 69.97 -31.09 -62.08
N TYR A 274 69.65 -31.94 -63.06
CA TYR A 274 68.27 -32.34 -63.32
C TYR A 274 67.68 -33.12 -62.15
N GLU A 275 68.43 -34.04 -61.54
CA GLU A 275 67.99 -34.72 -60.33
C GLU A 275 67.76 -33.76 -59.17
N GLN A 276 68.64 -32.76 -58.99
CA GLN A 276 68.45 -31.73 -57.98
C GLN A 276 67.17 -30.93 -58.21
N LEU A 277 66.95 -30.41 -59.42
CA LEU A 277 65.70 -29.72 -59.79
C LEU A 277 64.47 -30.58 -59.60
N MET A 278 64.56 -31.88 -59.84
CA MET A 278 63.45 -32.82 -59.60
C MET A 278 63.20 -33.03 -58.10
N ARG A 279 64.25 -33.06 -57.26
CA ARG A 279 64.10 -33.11 -55.79
C ARG A 279 63.46 -31.82 -55.28
N GLU A 280 63.92 -30.67 -55.77
CA GLU A 280 63.35 -29.36 -55.43
C GLU A 280 61.88 -29.27 -55.84
N ASN A 281 61.53 -29.67 -57.07
CA ASN A 281 60.13 -29.71 -57.52
C ASN A 281 59.26 -30.65 -56.68
N ARG A 282 59.78 -31.80 -56.24
CA ARG A 282 59.06 -32.67 -55.30
C ARG A 282 58.86 -31.98 -53.95
N SER A 283 59.90 -31.34 -53.41
CA SER A 283 59.81 -30.64 -52.13
C SER A 283 58.82 -29.47 -52.17
N LEU A 284 58.79 -28.71 -53.27
CA LEU A 284 57.82 -27.64 -53.52
C LEU A 284 56.41 -28.21 -53.68
N GLY A 285 56.26 -29.36 -54.35
CA GLY A 285 54.99 -30.08 -54.44
C GLY A 285 54.45 -30.49 -53.07
N ASP A 286 55.31 -31.02 -52.21
CA ASP A 286 54.96 -31.38 -50.83
C ASP A 286 54.60 -30.14 -50.00
N GLU A 287 55.32 -29.03 -50.20
CA GLU A 287 55.04 -27.76 -49.52
C GLU A 287 53.69 -27.16 -49.96
N VAL A 288 53.39 -27.16 -51.26
CA VAL A 288 52.08 -26.76 -51.80
C VAL A 288 50.97 -27.63 -51.24
N ALA A 289 51.17 -28.95 -51.15
CA ALA A 289 50.20 -29.87 -50.56
C ALA A 289 49.96 -29.56 -49.07
N ARG A 290 51.03 -29.27 -48.32
CA ARG A 290 50.94 -28.86 -46.89
C ARG A 290 50.19 -27.54 -46.74
N LEU A 291 50.52 -26.54 -47.54
CA LEU A 291 49.86 -25.23 -47.50
C LEU A 291 48.39 -25.33 -47.89
N SER A 292 48.05 -26.13 -48.89
CA SER A 292 46.66 -26.41 -49.28
C SER A 292 45.88 -27.10 -48.13
N ALA A 293 46.49 -28.08 -47.48
CA ALA A 293 45.89 -28.72 -46.30
C ALA A 293 45.70 -27.73 -45.13
N GLN A 294 46.67 -26.83 -44.90
CA GLN A 294 46.55 -25.77 -43.89
C GLN A 294 45.42 -24.78 -44.24
N LEU A 295 45.30 -24.37 -45.51
CA LEU A 295 44.24 -23.49 -45.98
C LEU A 295 42.85 -24.11 -45.77
N ASN A 296 42.70 -25.40 -46.10
CA ASN A 296 41.44 -26.12 -45.90
C ASN A 296 41.07 -26.24 -44.41
N ARG A 297 42.06 -26.49 -43.54
CA ARG A 297 41.85 -26.47 -42.08
C ARG A 297 41.44 -25.08 -41.60
N ALA A 298 42.11 -24.03 -42.06
CA ALA A 298 41.77 -22.65 -41.71
C ALA A 298 40.37 -22.26 -42.20
N ALA A 299 39.97 -22.67 -43.40
CA ALA A 299 38.63 -22.45 -43.93
C ALA A 299 37.56 -23.15 -43.09
N LYS A 300 37.83 -24.39 -42.64
CA LYS A 300 36.94 -25.12 -41.73
C LYS A 300 36.79 -24.40 -40.39
N VAL A 301 37.90 -23.99 -39.77
CA VAL A 301 37.89 -23.22 -38.51
C VAL A 301 37.14 -21.89 -38.69
N ARG A 302 37.34 -21.18 -39.80
CA ARG A 302 36.60 -19.94 -40.09
C ARG A 302 35.10 -20.19 -40.20
N SER A 303 34.67 -21.28 -40.84
CA SER A 303 33.25 -21.67 -40.93
C SER A 303 32.67 -21.99 -39.55
N GLU A 304 33.38 -22.78 -38.73
CA GLU A 304 32.98 -23.11 -37.36
C GLU A 304 32.86 -21.86 -36.48
N MET A 305 33.83 -20.93 -36.59
CA MET A 305 33.76 -19.63 -35.91
C MET A 305 32.60 -18.77 -36.41
N GLY A 306 32.32 -18.75 -37.72
CA GLY A 306 31.18 -18.06 -38.30
C GLY A 306 29.84 -18.56 -37.73
N ASN A 307 29.67 -19.88 -37.64
CA ASN A 307 28.49 -20.49 -37.02
C ASN A 307 28.38 -20.11 -35.54
N ARG A 308 29.50 -20.16 -34.78
CA ARG A 308 29.53 -19.78 -33.37
C ARG A 308 29.13 -18.31 -33.15
N ILE A 309 29.59 -17.41 -34.03
CA ILE A 309 29.22 -15.99 -33.99
C ILE A 309 27.73 -15.82 -34.26
N ALA A 310 27.17 -16.52 -35.24
CA ALA A 310 25.74 -16.47 -35.54
C ALA A 310 24.88 -16.97 -34.36
N GLU A 311 25.28 -18.08 -33.73
CA GLU A 311 24.61 -18.62 -32.54
C GLU A 311 24.64 -17.64 -31.36
N LEU A 312 25.82 -17.06 -31.07
CA LEU A 312 25.97 -16.09 -29.99
C LEU A 312 25.17 -14.80 -30.26
N THR A 313 25.11 -14.37 -31.52
CA THR A 313 24.29 -13.21 -31.93
C THR A 313 22.80 -13.50 -31.71
N ALA A 314 22.32 -14.66 -32.16
CA ALA A 314 20.93 -15.07 -31.93
C ALA A 314 20.60 -15.27 -30.44
N ALA A 315 21.56 -15.73 -29.63
CA ALA A 315 21.40 -15.82 -28.18
C ALA A 315 21.30 -14.42 -27.55
N SER A 316 22.20 -13.50 -27.91
CA SER A 316 22.19 -12.11 -27.44
C SER A 316 20.86 -11.41 -27.73
N GLU A 317 20.32 -11.59 -28.93
CA GLU A 317 19.00 -11.04 -29.28
C GLU A 317 17.87 -11.63 -28.45
N ARG A 318 17.89 -12.95 -28.20
CA ARG A 318 16.90 -13.62 -27.35
C ARG A 318 16.92 -13.05 -25.93
N TRP A 319 18.11 -12.94 -25.33
CA TRP A 319 18.28 -12.32 -24.01
C TRP A 319 17.82 -10.86 -23.98
N SER A 320 18.08 -10.10 -25.05
CA SER A 320 17.61 -8.71 -25.17
C SER A 320 16.09 -8.60 -25.21
N ARG A 321 15.41 -9.51 -25.94
CA ARG A 321 13.94 -9.58 -25.99
C ARG A 321 13.36 -9.99 -24.65
N GLU A 322 13.90 -11.03 -24.03
CA GLU A 322 13.47 -11.52 -22.72
C GLU A 322 13.64 -10.44 -21.64
N LYS A 323 14.77 -9.73 -21.63
CA LYS A 323 14.98 -8.60 -20.73
C LYS A 323 13.92 -7.50 -20.90
N LYS A 324 13.60 -7.13 -22.14
CA LYS A 324 12.56 -6.13 -22.44
C LYS A 324 11.17 -6.61 -22.00
N GLU A 325 10.88 -7.89 -22.17
CA GLU A 325 9.60 -8.47 -21.77
C GLU A 325 9.46 -8.51 -20.24
N LEU A 326 10.48 -8.99 -19.52
CA LEU A 326 10.53 -8.95 -18.07
C LEU A 326 10.41 -7.52 -17.53
N GLN A 327 11.04 -6.55 -18.20
CA GLN A 327 10.92 -5.13 -17.83
C GLN A 327 9.48 -4.62 -18.00
N ARG A 328 8.76 -5.04 -19.04
CA ARG A 328 7.34 -4.69 -19.23
C ARG A 328 6.45 -5.35 -18.18
N GLN A 329 6.67 -6.63 -17.90
CA GLN A 329 5.94 -7.38 -16.88
C GLN A 329 6.12 -6.72 -15.51
N TYR A 330 7.36 -6.41 -15.12
CA TYR A 330 7.64 -5.71 -13.86
C TYR A 330 6.92 -4.35 -13.77
N GLN A 331 6.90 -3.57 -14.85
CA GLN A 331 6.19 -2.29 -14.89
C GLN A 331 4.67 -2.46 -14.79
N ALA A 332 4.11 -3.51 -15.42
CA ALA A 332 2.70 -3.83 -15.33
C ALA A 332 2.31 -4.24 -13.91
N ASP A 333 3.08 -5.13 -13.28
CA ASP A 333 2.86 -5.57 -11.90
C ASP A 333 2.95 -4.40 -10.91
N LEU A 334 3.94 -3.51 -11.10
CA LEU A 334 4.09 -2.31 -10.28
C LEU A 334 2.87 -1.38 -10.43
N ALA A 335 2.34 -1.22 -11.65
CA ALA A 335 1.16 -0.41 -11.91
C ALA A 335 -0.09 -1.03 -11.29
N GLU A 336 -0.24 -2.36 -11.35
CA GLU A 336 -1.34 -3.08 -10.70
C GLU A 336 -1.28 -2.95 -9.18
N GLN A 337 -0.11 -3.15 -8.57
CA GLN A 337 0.09 -2.94 -7.13
C GLN A 337 -0.23 -1.52 -6.70
N ARG A 338 0.14 -0.51 -7.49
CA ARG A 338 -0.22 0.90 -7.23
C ARG A 338 -1.73 1.10 -7.27
N ARG A 339 -2.45 0.52 -8.24
CA ARG A 339 -3.92 0.58 -8.32
C ARG A 339 -4.58 -0.10 -7.13
N ALA A 340 -4.10 -1.28 -6.73
CA ALA A 340 -4.59 -2.00 -5.57
C ALA A 340 -4.39 -1.19 -4.26
N ASN A 341 -3.20 -0.61 -4.08
CA ASN A 341 -2.91 0.28 -2.94
C ASN A 341 -3.79 1.53 -2.93
N GLU A 342 -4.02 2.15 -4.08
CA GLU A 342 -4.91 3.31 -4.19
C GLU A 342 -6.35 2.93 -3.81
N GLN A 343 -6.82 1.76 -4.26
CA GLN A 343 -8.14 1.24 -3.88
C GLN A 343 -8.24 0.98 -2.37
N GLN A 344 -7.21 0.38 -1.75
CA GLN A 344 -7.16 0.18 -0.30
C GLN A 344 -7.17 1.50 0.47
N ARG A 345 -6.43 2.52 0.00
CA ARG A 345 -6.43 3.87 0.59
C ARG A 345 -7.79 4.54 0.48
N ARG A 346 -8.52 4.35 -0.63
CA ARG A 346 -9.90 4.83 -0.77
C ARG A 346 -10.83 4.15 0.23
N ARG A 347 -10.80 2.81 0.33
CA ARG A 347 -11.59 2.07 1.33
C ARG A 347 -11.29 2.52 2.76
N THR A 348 -10.02 2.78 3.07
CA THR A 348 -9.60 3.26 4.39
C THR A 348 -10.18 4.65 4.68
N ARG A 349 -10.14 5.57 3.71
CA ARG A 349 -10.78 6.90 3.80
C ARG A 349 -12.29 6.80 3.99
N ASP A 350 -12.96 5.94 3.22
CA ASP A 350 -14.41 5.73 3.34
C ASP A 350 -14.80 5.15 4.71
N LEU A 351 -14.02 4.21 5.24
CA LEU A 351 -14.22 3.67 6.57
C LEU A 351 -13.99 4.72 7.66
N GLN A 352 -12.95 5.55 7.54
CA GLN A 352 -12.71 6.67 8.47
C GLN A 352 -13.87 7.69 8.46
N ALA A 353 -14.42 8.00 7.28
CA ALA A 353 -15.58 8.87 7.16
C ALA A 353 -16.80 8.27 7.86
N ARG A 354 -17.08 6.97 7.66
CA ARG A 354 -18.16 6.25 8.35
C ARG A 354 -17.96 6.19 9.87
N ILE A 355 -16.73 5.99 10.34
CA ILE A 355 -16.41 6.03 11.77
C ILE A 355 -16.73 7.41 12.34
N SER A 356 -16.32 8.48 11.64
CA SER A 356 -16.59 9.85 12.08
C SER A 356 -18.09 10.18 12.11
N GLU A 357 -18.85 9.67 11.14
CA GLU A 357 -20.31 9.81 11.09
C GLU A 357 -20.98 9.05 12.24
N LEU A 358 -20.57 7.80 12.49
CA LEU A 358 -21.07 7.01 13.62
C LEU A 358 -20.75 7.65 14.97
N GLN A 359 -19.54 8.23 15.12
CA GLN A 359 -19.17 8.96 16.34
C GLN A 359 -20.09 10.15 16.58
N ARG A 360 -20.36 10.96 15.56
CA ARG A 360 -21.34 12.07 15.66
C ARG A 360 -22.74 11.57 16.03
N GLY A 361 -23.17 10.45 15.45
CA GLY A 361 -24.45 9.83 15.79
C GLY A 361 -24.51 9.37 17.26
N ILE A 362 -23.42 8.80 17.78
CA ILE A 362 -23.30 8.43 19.20
C ILE A 362 -23.39 9.69 20.08
N ASP A 363 -22.63 10.74 19.77
CA ASP A 363 -22.64 12.00 20.54
C ASP A 363 -24.04 12.63 20.57
N GLN A 364 -24.77 12.60 19.45
CA GLN A 364 -26.14 13.08 19.37
C GLN A 364 -27.07 12.26 20.27
N VAL A 365 -27.02 10.94 20.20
CA VAL A 365 -27.85 10.06 21.04
C VAL A 365 -27.52 10.25 22.53
N GLU A 366 -26.24 10.46 22.87
CA GLU A 366 -25.85 10.78 24.24
C GLU A 366 -26.41 12.13 24.71
N ALA A 367 -26.42 13.15 23.86
CA ALA A 367 -27.03 14.43 24.17
C ALA A 367 -28.55 14.29 24.38
N GLU A 368 -29.25 13.61 23.47
CA GLU A 368 -30.69 13.34 23.60
C GLU A 368 -31.01 12.55 24.88
N LYS A 369 -30.17 11.58 25.25
CA LYS A 369 -30.31 10.85 26.51
C LYS A 369 -30.17 11.77 27.73
N ARG A 370 -29.23 12.72 27.72
CA ARG A 370 -29.06 13.70 28.81
C ARG A 370 -30.29 14.61 28.91
N ASP A 371 -30.81 15.08 27.78
CA ASP A 371 -32.01 15.93 27.75
C ASP A 371 -33.25 15.20 28.25
N ILE A 372 -33.45 13.94 27.83
CA ILE A 372 -34.55 13.11 28.33
C ILE A 372 -34.41 12.89 29.83
N ALA A 373 -33.20 12.61 30.33
CA ALA A 373 -32.96 12.45 31.76
C ALA A 373 -33.30 13.72 32.55
N ALA A 374 -32.93 14.90 32.05
CA ALA A 374 -33.28 16.18 32.66
C ALA A 374 -34.80 16.40 32.68
N ARG A 375 -35.51 16.06 31.59
CA ARG A 375 -36.97 16.15 31.52
C ARG A 375 -37.65 15.20 32.51
N ILE A 376 -37.14 13.99 32.70
CA ILE A 376 -37.66 13.05 33.71
C ILE A 376 -37.53 13.65 35.10
N VAL A 377 -36.37 14.22 35.45
CA VAL A 377 -36.17 14.86 36.77
C VAL A 377 -37.15 16.02 36.98
N SER A 378 -37.36 16.87 35.97
CA SER A 378 -38.35 17.95 36.04
C SER A 378 -39.77 17.42 36.27
N LEU A 379 -40.18 16.41 35.50
CA LEU A 379 -41.51 15.81 35.62
C LEU A 379 -41.70 15.11 36.98
N GLU A 380 -40.65 14.51 37.54
CA GLU A 380 -40.70 13.96 38.90
C GLU A 380 -40.89 15.04 39.97
N ALA A 381 -40.23 16.19 39.82
CA ALA A 381 -40.41 17.34 40.70
C ALA A 381 -41.85 17.89 40.60
N ASP A 382 -42.35 18.06 39.38
CA ASP A 382 -43.74 18.48 39.13
C ASP A 382 -44.75 17.50 39.76
N ARG A 383 -44.52 16.19 39.59
CA ARG A 383 -45.35 15.16 40.22
C ARG A 383 -45.37 15.29 41.74
N ARG A 384 -44.24 15.59 42.38
CA ARG A 384 -44.17 15.83 43.84
C ARG A 384 -44.95 17.08 44.23
N ASN A 385 -44.81 18.17 43.48
CA ASN A 385 -45.54 19.42 43.70
C ASN A 385 -47.05 19.23 43.57
N TYR A 386 -47.52 18.56 42.51
CA TYR A 386 -48.95 18.27 42.33
C TYR A 386 -49.49 17.37 43.45
N LYS A 387 -48.71 16.38 43.90
CA LYS A 387 -49.10 15.52 45.02
C LYS A 387 -49.24 16.31 46.34
N ALA A 388 -48.34 17.27 46.60
CA ALA A 388 -48.44 18.15 47.77
C ALA A 388 -49.69 19.04 47.68
N ARG A 389 -49.92 19.68 46.51
CA ARG A 389 -51.12 20.51 46.28
C ARG A 389 -52.42 19.73 46.42
N LEU A 390 -52.45 18.46 45.98
CA LEU A 390 -53.61 17.60 46.15
C LEU A 390 -53.89 17.35 47.64
N LYS A 391 -52.86 17.00 48.41
CA LYS A 391 -52.99 16.79 49.86
C LYS A 391 -53.48 18.05 50.58
N ASP A 392 -52.94 19.22 50.22
CA ASP A 392 -53.39 20.49 50.79
C ASP A 392 -54.86 20.77 50.43
N ALA A 393 -55.27 20.50 49.19
CA ALA A 393 -56.67 20.64 48.78
C ALA A 393 -57.60 19.68 49.53
N GLU A 394 -57.19 18.42 49.74
CA GLU A 394 -57.92 17.44 50.55
C GLU A 394 -58.11 17.93 52.00
N THR A 395 -57.04 18.46 52.62
CA THR A 395 -57.15 19.01 53.99
C THR A 395 -58.12 20.18 54.07
N ARG A 396 -58.06 21.12 53.11
CA ARG A 396 -59.00 22.25 53.03
C ARG A 396 -60.44 21.80 52.80
N SER A 397 -60.66 20.76 51.98
CA SER A 397 -62.00 20.19 51.77
C SER A 397 -62.56 19.65 53.08
N SER A 398 -61.76 18.88 53.84
CA SER A 398 -62.18 18.37 55.15
C SER A 398 -62.48 19.47 56.16
N GLU A 399 -61.69 20.56 56.17
CA GLU A 399 -61.93 21.72 57.02
C GLU A 399 -63.23 22.46 56.63
N LEU A 400 -63.47 22.65 55.33
CA LEU A 400 -64.70 23.25 54.83
C LEU A 400 -65.93 22.39 55.14
N GLU A 401 -65.83 21.07 55.01
CA GLU A 401 -66.90 20.14 55.39
C GLU A 401 -67.26 20.27 56.87
N LYS A 402 -66.26 20.28 57.77
CA LYS A 402 -66.47 20.52 59.21
C LYS A 402 -67.13 21.88 59.46
N ARG A 403 -66.71 22.92 58.73
CA ARG A 403 -67.30 24.26 58.85
C ARG A 403 -68.76 24.30 58.41
N ILE A 404 -69.11 23.58 57.33
CA ILE A 404 -70.48 23.44 56.86
C ILE A 404 -71.33 22.71 57.91
N GLU A 405 -70.83 21.62 58.50
CA GLU A 405 -71.55 20.91 59.57
C GLU A 405 -71.78 21.80 60.79
N GLU A 406 -70.77 22.56 61.21
CA GLU A 406 -70.90 23.50 62.32
C GLU A 406 -71.92 24.60 62.01
N LEU A 407 -71.87 25.19 60.81
CA LEU A 407 -72.87 26.18 60.37
C LEU A 407 -74.28 25.59 60.32
N ARG A 408 -74.44 24.34 59.87
CA ARG A 408 -75.73 23.63 59.90
C ARG A 408 -76.25 23.47 61.33
N ARG A 409 -75.40 23.11 62.29
CA ARG A 409 -75.76 23.02 63.72
C ARG A 409 -76.17 24.37 64.28
N GLN A 410 -75.42 25.43 63.98
CA GLN A 410 -75.74 26.80 64.40
C GLN A 410 -77.08 27.26 63.82
N TYR A 411 -77.33 26.98 62.54
CA TYR A 411 -78.59 27.29 61.89
C TYR A 411 -79.76 26.57 62.57
N ALA A 412 -79.66 25.25 62.79
CA ALA A 412 -80.69 24.47 63.46
C ALA A 412 -80.96 24.97 64.90
N ALA A 413 -79.91 25.31 65.66
CA ALA A 413 -80.06 25.87 67.00
C ALA A 413 -80.76 27.25 66.99
N ARG A 414 -80.43 28.10 66.00
CA ARG A 414 -81.07 29.40 65.83
C ARG A 414 -82.53 29.26 65.42
N GLU A 415 -82.84 28.32 64.54
CA GLU A 415 -84.22 27.99 64.13
C GLU A 415 -85.06 27.54 65.33
N GLN A 416 -84.52 26.65 66.18
CA GLN A 416 -85.20 26.25 67.42
C GLN A 416 -85.43 27.44 68.37
N ARG A 417 -84.46 28.36 68.49
CA ARG A 417 -84.65 29.59 69.29
C ARG A 417 -85.76 30.46 68.71
N TRP A 418 -85.80 30.64 67.39
CA TRP A 418 -86.87 31.38 66.72
C TRP A 418 -88.25 30.74 66.93
N GLN A 419 -88.35 29.41 66.84
CA GLN A 419 -89.59 28.70 67.11
C GLN A 419 -90.04 28.86 68.57
N LYS A 420 -89.11 28.78 69.53
CA LYS A 420 -89.41 29.04 70.95
C LYS A 420 -89.91 30.47 71.17
N VAL A 421 -89.23 31.47 70.61
CA VAL A 421 -89.66 32.87 70.72
C VAL A 421 -91.02 33.07 70.06
N ARG A 422 -91.26 32.46 68.89
CA ARG A 422 -92.57 32.52 68.23
C ARG A 422 -93.67 31.93 69.11
N ALA A 423 -93.47 30.74 69.66
CA ALA A 423 -94.43 30.11 70.57
C ALA A 423 -94.67 30.98 71.81
N GLN A 424 -93.62 31.53 72.40
CA GLN A 424 -93.74 32.48 73.53
C GLN A 424 -94.55 33.72 73.16
N MET A 425 -94.33 34.29 71.98
CA MET A 425 -95.11 35.46 71.50
C MET A 425 -96.56 35.08 71.20
N GLU A 426 -96.83 33.89 70.67
CA GLU A 426 -98.18 33.37 70.46
C GLU A 426 -98.93 33.18 71.79
N ASP A 427 -98.27 32.61 72.79
CA ASP A 427 -98.83 32.45 74.14
C ASP A 427 -99.05 33.80 74.82
N GLN A 428 -98.11 34.74 74.70
CA GLN A 428 -98.27 36.12 75.16
C GLN A 428 -99.48 36.79 74.51
N LEU A 429 -99.58 36.72 73.18
CA LEU A 429 -100.69 37.30 72.44
C LEU A 429 -102.04 36.70 72.87
N ARG A 430 -102.11 35.39 73.12
CA ARG A 430 -103.32 34.75 73.66
C ARG A 430 -103.65 35.27 75.06
N SER A 431 -102.67 35.33 75.96
CA SER A 431 -102.89 35.85 77.31
C SER A 431 -103.33 37.32 77.31
N GLU A 432 -102.80 38.14 76.40
CA GLU A 432 -103.24 39.53 76.22
C GLU A 432 -104.64 39.60 75.61
N GLN A 433 -104.98 38.74 74.65
CA GLN A 433 -106.34 38.67 74.10
C GLN A 433 -107.37 38.26 75.16
N GLU A 434 -107.03 37.29 76.01
CA GLU A 434 -107.84 36.89 77.17
C GLU A 434 -107.98 38.04 78.17
N ALA A 435 -106.90 38.75 78.49
CA ALA A 435 -106.94 39.93 79.35
C ALA A 435 -107.82 41.03 78.76
N VAL A 436 -107.72 41.30 77.44
CA VAL A 436 -108.60 42.25 76.75
C VAL A 436 -110.06 41.80 76.79
N ALA A 437 -110.35 40.50 76.62
CA ALA A 437 -111.70 39.97 76.76
C ALA A 437 -112.24 40.17 78.17
N GLN A 438 -111.44 39.88 79.20
CA GLN A 438 -111.78 40.14 80.60
C GLN A 438 -112.04 41.64 80.85
N TYR A 439 -111.17 42.52 80.33
CA TYR A 439 -111.38 43.97 80.45
C TYR A 439 -112.65 44.42 79.73
N ARG A 440 -112.99 43.85 78.57
CA ARG A 440 -114.26 44.14 77.88
C ARG A 440 -115.46 43.71 78.69
N GLU A 441 -115.43 42.54 79.33
CA GLU A 441 -116.48 42.10 80.25
C GLU A 441 -116.60 43.02 81.46
N GLN A 442 -115.47 43.44 82.05
CA GLN A 442 -115.46 44.41 83.14
C GLN A 442 -116.08 45.75 82.72
N VAL A 443 -115.71 46.27 81.54
CA VAL A 443 -116.31 47.49 80.97
C VAL A 443 -117.82 47.29 80.76
N ALA A 444 -118.26 46.17 80.21
CA ALA A 444 -119.68 45.87 80.02
C ALA A 444 -120.43 45.78 81.36
N ALA A 445 -119.82 45.19 82.40
CA ALA A 445 -120.39 45.13 83.74
C ALA A 445 -120.48 46.53 84.37
N LEU A 446 -119.45 47.37 84.19
CA LEU A 446 -119.46 48.76 84.63
C LEU A 446 -120.52 49.58 83.88
N GLN A 447 -120.69 49.38 82.58
CA GLN A 447 -121.76 50.00 81.79
C GLN A 447 -123.15 49.61 82.31
N ARG A 448 -123.41 48.32 82.59
CA ARG A 448 -124.67 47.88 83.20
C ARG A 448 -124.91 48.50 84.59
N ARG A 449 -123.85 48.63 85.39
CA ARG A 449 -123.93 49.34 86.69
C ARG A 449 -124.25 50.81 86.50
N MET A 450 -123.61 51.48 85.54
CA MET A 450 -123.95 52.85 85.18
C MET A 450 -125.40 52.97 84.74
N GLU A 451 -125.90 52.12 83.85
CA GLU A 451 -127.31 52.11 83.43
C GLU A 451 -128.26 51.88 84.60
N SER A 452 -127.90 50.99 85.53
CA SER A 452 -128.66 50.78 86.77
C SER A 452 -128.68 52.04 87.62
N LEU A 453 -127.51 52.65 87.86
CA LEU A 453 -127.39 53.90 88.61
C LEU A 453 -128.13 55.05 87.93
N GLU A 454 -128.13 55.12 86.60
CA GLU A 454 -128.89 56.11 85.83
C GLU A 454 -130.41 55.90 86.00
N LYS A 455 -130.88 54.65 85.98
CA LYS A 455 -132.28 54.31 86.30
C LYS A 455 -132.63 54.67 87.74
N ASP A 456 -131.76 54.35 88.69
CA ASP A 456 -131.95 54.69 90.10
C ASP A 456 -131.98 56.22 90.29
N LEU A 457 -131.09 56.95 89.61
CA LEU A 457 -131.11 58.41 89.58
C LEU A 457 -132.39 58.96 88.96
N ALA A 458 -132.88 58.37 87.86
CA ALA A 458 -134.14 58.76 87.24
C ALA A 458 -135.32 58.51 88.19
N PHE A 459 -135.37 57.35 88.84
CA PHE A 459 -136.35 57.01 89.85
C PHE A 459 -136.33 57.99 91.04
N LEU A 460 -135.15 58.30 91.58
CA LEU A 460 -134.96 59.30 92.62
C LEU A 460 -135.39 60.70 92.16
N ARG A 461 -135.18 61.04 90.89
CA ARG A 461 -135.62 62.30 90.30
C ARG A 461 -137.15 62.38 90.22
N ASP A 462 -137.79 61.29 89.82
CA ASP A 462 -139.26 61.17 89.79
C ASP A 462 -139.84 61.21 91.20
N GLU A 463 -139.20 60.55 92.17
CA GLU A 463 -139.58 60.60 93.58
C GLU A 463 -139.41 62.01 94.16
N GLN A 464 -138.34 62.71 93.80
CA GLN A 464 -138.14 64.12 94.12
C GLN A 464 -139.21 65.00 93.48
N MET A 465 -139.60 64.73 92.23
CA MET A 465 -140.69 65.44 91.54
C MET A 465 -142.03 65.19 92.22
N ARG A 466 -142.38 63.94 92.56
CA ARG A 466 -143.58 63.59 93.34
C ARG A 466 -143.58 64.26 94.71
N SER A 467 -142.44 64.29 95.39
CA SER A 467 -142.27 64.98 96.67
C SER A 467 -142.45 66.50 96.53
N ARG A 468 -141.96 67.09 95.42
CA ARG A 468 -142.19 68.51 95.09
C ARG A 468 -143.66 68.78 94.76
N GLU A 469 -144.32 67.89 94.03
CA GLU A 469 -145.76 67.98 93.74
C GLU A 469 -146.58 67.89 95.03
N GLN A 470 -146.24 66.95 95.92
CA GLN A 470 -146.83 66.86 97.25
C GLN A 470 -146.60 68.15 98.05
N LEU A 471 -145.40 68.73 98.03
CA LEU A 471 -145.13 70.02 98.66
C LEU A 471 -145.94 71.16 98.04
N THR A 472 -146.16 71.17 96.71
CA THR A 472 -147.03 72.18 96.08
C THR A 472 -148.49 72.00 96.45
N ARG A 473 -148.99 70.76 96.52
CA ARG A 473 -150.35 70.46 97.00
C ARG A 473 -150.53 70.88 98.46
N LEU A 474 -149.59 70.53 99.33
CA LEU A 474 -149.61 70.96 100.73
C LEU A 474 -149.52 72.49 100.88
N ARG A 475 -148.78 73.18 99.99
CA ARG A 475 -148.76 74.64 99.95
C ARG A 475 -150.09 75.22 99.46
N GLN A 476 -150.75 74.60 98.49
CA GLN A 476 -152.08 74.98 98.03
C GLN A 476 -153.13 74.74 99.12
N GLU A 477 -153.14 73.57 99.77
CA GLU A 477 -153.99 73.29 100.93
C GLU A 477 -153.74 74.29 102.06
N LYS A 478 -152.48 74.63 102.34
CA LYS A 478 -152.13 75.68 103.29
C LYS A 478 -152.71 77.05 102.85
N ALA A 479 -152.63 77.40 101.58
CA ALA A 479 -153.17 78.65 101.06
C ALA A 479 -154.72 78.67 101.14
N GLU A 480 -155.40 77.58 100.81
CA GLU A 480 -156.84 77.42 100.97
C GLU A 480 -157.27 77.49 102.44
N LEU A 481 -156.47 76.92 103.36
CA LEU A 481 -156.69 77.04 104.79
C LEU A 481 -156.52 78.48 105.27
N ILE A 482 -155.53 79.21 104.76
CA ILE A 482 -155.35 80.64 105.04
C ILE A 482 -156.56 81.43 104.54
N GLU A 483 -157.01 81.19 103.31
CA GLU A 483 -158.16 81.89 102.72
C GLU A 483 -159.47 81.57 103.47
N ARG A 484 -159.65 80.33 103.95
CA ARG A 484 -160.77 79.95 104.82
C ARG A 484 -160.71 80.63 106.18
N VAL A 485 -159.51 80.78 106.75
CA VAL A 485 -159.31 81.51 108.01
C VAL A 485 -159.60 83.01 107.81
N ASP A 486 -159.19 83.60 106.69
CA ASP A 486 -159.48 84.98 106.34
C ASP A 486 -160.99 85.18 106.09
N ALA A 487 -161.65 84.23 105.42
CA ALA A 487 -163.11 84.23 105.23
C ALA A 487 -163.86 84.09 106.57
N ALA A 488 -163.38 83.26 107.48
CA ALA A 488 -163.92 83.16 108.84
C ALA A 488 -163.68 84.46 109.64
N GLY A 489 -162.53 85.11 109.43
CA GLY A 489 -162.22 86.43 109.98
C GLY A 489 -163.18 87.53 109.47
N ALA A 490 -163.47 87.53 108.17
CA ALA A 490 -164.44 88.44 107.55
C ALA A 490 -165.88 88.19 108.01
N ALA A 491 -166.29 86.92 108.12
CA ALA A 491 -167.60 86.54 108.65
C ALA A 491 -167.79 87.00 110.11
N ARG A 492 -166.73 86.88 110.93
CA ARG A 492 -166.71 87.39 112.30
C ARG A 492 -166.83 88.91 112.36
N ALA A 493 -166.16 89.63 111.46
CA ALA A 493 -166.26 91.10 111.35
C ALA A 493 -167.67 91.54 110.91
N GLY A 494 -168.31 90.81 110.00
CA GLY A 494 -169.68 91.05 109.57
C GLY A 494 -170.71 90.84 110.68
N LEU A 495 -170.53 89.78 111.49
CA LEU A 495 -171.37 89.54 112.67
C LEU A 495 -171.20 90.62 113.75
N MET A 496 -169.98 91.14 113.94
CA MET A 496 -169.72 92.27 114.85
C MET A 496 -170.49 93.54 114.43
N GLN A 497 -170.49 93.89 113.15
CA GLN A 497 -171.26 95.05 112.66
C GLN A 497 -172.79 94.86 112.80
N GLN A 498 -173.29 93.64 112.66
CA GLN A 498 -174.70 93.34 112.88
C GLN A 498 -175.11 93.53 114.34
N ILE A 499 -174.25 93.15 115.29
CA ILE A 499 -174.48 93.38 116.73
C ILE A 499 -174.53 94.89 117.04
N GLU A 500 -173.68 95.70 116.41
CA GLU A 500 -173.70 97.16 116.59
C GLU A 500 -174.94 97.83 116.00
N ARG A 501 -175.41 97.38 114.83
CA ARG A 501 -176.68 97.88 114.26
C ARG A 501 -177.89 97.52 115.11
N LEU A 502 -177.93 96.29 115.65
CA LEU A 502 -178.99 95.85 116.55
C LEU A 502 -178.97 96.60 117.89
N ARG A 503 -177.80 97.05 118.35
CA ARG A 503 -177.69 97.96 119.50
C ARG A 503 -178.19 99.37 119.21
N GLY A 504 -178.00 99.87 118.00
CA GLY A 504 -178.51 101.18 117.57
C GLY A 504 -180.04 101.22 117.49
N SER A 505 -180.65 100.18 116.90
CA SER A 505 -182.11 100.11 116.77
C SER A 505 -182.86 99.91 118.10
N LEU A 506 -182.19 99.39 119.13
CA LEU A 506 -182.80 99.25 120.46
C LEU A 506 -182.90 100.58 121.21
N ALA A 507 -182.09 101.58 120.85
CA ALA A 507 -182.06 102.89 121.52
C ALA A 507 -183.17 103.85 121.04
N GLU A 508 -183.73 103.64 119.84
CA GLU A 508 -184.85 104.44 119.32
C GLU A 508 -186.22 103.98 119.88
N ALA A 509 -186.26 102.89 120.65
CA ALA A 509 -187.47 102.39 121.32
C ALA A 509 -187.81 103.11 122.65
N GLU A 510 -187.09 104.18 123.03
CA GLU A 510 -187.27 104.88 124.32
C GLU A 510 -187.60 106.40 124.22
N SER A 511 -188.03 106.90 123.06
CA SER A 511 -188.56 108.27 122.84
C SER A 511 -189.79 108.21 121.93
#